data_AF-A0A5C5VYX4-F1
#
_entry.id   AF-A0A5C5VYX4-F1
#
_cell.length_a   1.000
_cell.length_b   1.000
_cell.length_c   1.000
_cell.angle_alpha   90.00
_cell.angle_beta   90.00
_cell.angle_gamma   90.00
#
_symmetry.space_group_name_H-M   'P 1'
#
loop_
_entity.id
_entity.type
_entity.pdbx_description
1 polymer ?
#
loop_
_entity_poly.entity_id
_entity_poly.type
_entity_poly.pdbx_seq_one_letter_code
_entity_poly.pdbx_strand_id
1 'polypeptide(L)'
;MKQVLPISALAVGVLLLLLATNWIQIQPPTSLWTPDDEATLEKMNDGVYQLYERLPIAERATIEARLGAYDGTLTEYEKAVAARNAFREKRTTAMTRPKAITAWLRGAGYGAILLGIVSFYFFRQT
;
A
#
# COMPACT_ATOMS: atom_id res chain seq x y z
N MET A 1 43.05 0.65 -1.44
CA MET A 1 41.77 -0.08 -1.49
C MET A 1 40.95 0.03 -0.19
N LYS A 2 41.54 0.11 1.01
CA LYS A 2 40.81 0.19 2.30
C LYS A 2 39.74 1.29 2.43
N GLN A 3 39.92 2.44 1.77
CA GLN A 3 38.96 3.56 1.81
C GLN A 3 37.89 3.55 0.71
N VAL A 4 38.01 2.69 -0.29
CA VAL A 4 37.03 2.62 -1.39
C VAL A 4 35.68 2.11 -0.89
N LEU A 5 35.70 1.13 0.02
CA LEU A 5 34.52 0.51 0.61
C LEU A 5 33.67 1.46 1.48
N PRO A 6 34.24 2.24 2.43
CA PRO A 6 33.45 3.20 3.21
C PRO A 6 32.91 4.35 2.36
N ILE A 7 33.69 4.83 1.38
CA ILE A 7 33.27 5.93 0.49
C ILE A 7 32.13 5.47 -0.41
N SER A 8 32.18 4.24 -0.94
CA SER A 8 31.08 3.70 -1.75
C SER A 8 29.81 3.47 -0.92
N ALA A 9 29.92 3.00 0.32
CA ALA A 9 28.77 2.86 1.23
C ALA A 9 28.08 4.21 1.53
N LEU A 10 28.86 5.27 1.75
CA LEU A 10 28.34 6.64 1.90
C LEU A 10 27.64 7.11 0.62
N ALA A 11 28.26 6.92 -0.55
CA ALA A 11 27.68 7.33 -1.83
C ALA A 11 26.37 6.60 -2.13
N VAL A 12 26.31 5.28 -1.89
CA VAL A 12 25.08 4.48 -2.03
C VAL A 12 24.02 4.97 -1.05
N GLY A 13 24.37 5.25 0.20
CA GLY A 13 23.42 5.76 1.18
C GLY A 13 22.81 7.12 0.79
N VAL A 14 23.61 8.04 0.26
CA VAL A 14 23.14 9.33 -0.26
C VAL A 14 22.23 9.13 -1.48
N LEU A 15 22.61 8.25 -2.41
CA LEU A 15 21.79 7.94 -3.58
C LEU A 15 20.43 7.35 -3.20
N LEU A 16 20.37 6.47 -2.19
CA LEU A 16 19.11 5.91 -1.68
C LEU A 16 18.21 6.98 -1.04
N LEU A 17 18.79 7.95 -0.33
CA LEU A 17 18.03 9.08 0.23
C LEU A 17 17.49 10.00 -0.87
N LEU A 18 18.29 10.31 -1.89
CA LEU A 18 17.85 11.08 -3.05
C LEU A 18 16.76 10.34 -3.85
N LEU A 19 16.89 9.02 -3.99
CA LEU A 19 15.85 8.22 -4.63
C LEU A 19 14.57 8.26 -3.79
N ALA A 20 14.67 8.18 -2.45
CA ALA A 20 13.51 8.25 -1.58
C ALA A 20 12.76 9.58 -1.66
N THR A 21 13.45 10.72 -1.78
CA THR A 21 12.80 12.03 -1.91
C THR A 21 12.09 12.17 -3.25
N ASN A 22 12.67 11.64 -4.32
CA ASN A 22 12.09 11.69 -5.67
C ASN A 22 11.07 10.58 -5.94
N TRP A 23 11.05 9.50 -5.14
CA TRP A 23 10.20 8.34 -5.39
C TRP A 23 8.71 8.66 -5.47
N ILE A 24 8.21 9.54 -4.59
CA ILE A 24 6.80 9.97 -4.57
C ILE A 24 6.45 10.82 -5.81
N GLN A 25 7.42 11.51 -6.41
CA GLN A 25 7.22 12.27 -7.64
C GLN A 25 7.25 11.37 -8.87
N ILE A 26 8.09 10.33 -8.87
CA ILE A 26 8.21 9.34 -9.96
C ILE A 26 7.01 8.38 -9.96
N GLN A 27 6.55 7.97 -8.77
CA GLN A 27 5.43 7.04 -8.57
C GLN A 27 4.44 7.64 -7.58
N PRO A 28 3.69 8.70 -7.97
CA PRO A 28 2.66 9.26 -7.12
C PRO A 28 1.55 8.23 -6.91
N PRO A 29 0.82 8.25 -5.77
CA PRO A 29 -0.29 7.33 -5.55
C PRO A 29 -1.35 7.35 -6.66
N THR A 30 -1.51 8.50 -7.32
CA THR A 30 -2.40 8.71 -8.45
C THR A 30 -1.96 8.02 -9.75
N SER A 31 -0.71 7.57 -9.87
CA SER A 31 -0.27 6.72 -11.00
C SER A 31 -0.74 5.27 -10.86
N LEU A 32 -1.05 4.84 -9.64
CA LEU A 32 -1.52 3.49 -9.31
C LEU A 32 -3.03 3.43 -9.05
N TRP A 33 -3.68 4.59 -8.90
CA TRP A 33 -5.11 4.73 -8.64
C TRP A 33 -5.64 5.95 -9.38
N THR A 34 -6.45 5.69 -10.40
CA THR A 34 -6.96 6.73 -11.30
C THR A 34 -8.33 7.25 -10.86
N PRO A 35 -8.79 8.41 -11.37
CA PRO A 35 -10.16 8.87 -11.16
C PRO A 35 -11.22 7.86 -11.63
N ASP A 36 -10.93 7.11 -12.70
CA ASP A 36 -11.82 6.06 -13.21
C ASP A 36 -11.94 4.88 -12.24
N ASP A 37 -10.87 4.54 -11.52
CA ASP A 37 -10.89 3.54 -10.44
C ASP A 37 -11.73 4.02 -9.25
N GLU A 38 -11.65 5.31 -8.91
CA GLU A 38 -12.49 5.89 -7.85
C GLU A 38 -13.97 5.86 -8.24
N ALA A 39 -14.30 6.26 -9.48
CA ALA A 39 -15.66 6.19 -10.02
C ALA A 39 -16.18 4.74 -10.07
N THR A 40 -15.31 3.77 -10.34
CA THR A 40 -15.65 2.34 -10.31
C THR A 40 -15.95 1.89 -8.88
N LEU A 41 -15.14 2.28 -7.89
CA LEU A 41 -15.39 1.97 -6.49
C LEU A 41 -16.69 2.59 -5.98
N GLU A 42 -17.01 3.81 -6.41
CA GLU A 42 -18.27 4.49 -6.09
C GLU A 42 -19.47 3.72 -6.65
N LYS A 43 -19.44 3.33 -7.93
CA LYS A 43 -20.48 2.47 -8.53
C LYS A 43 -20.63 1.13 -7.80
N MET A 44 -19.54 0.53 -7.35
CA MET A 44 -19.59 -0.70 -6.56
C MET A 44 -20.22 -0.47 -5.17
N ASN A 45 -19.96 0.67 -4.53
CA ASN A 45 -20.62 1.03 -3.27
C ASN A 45 -22.13 1.21 -3.47
N ASP A 46 -22.53 1.94 -4.51
CA ASP A 46 -23.94 2.16 -4.84
C ASP A 46 -24.64 0.84 -5.16
N GLY A 47 -24.01 -0.04 -5.95
CA GLY A 47 -24.54 -1.37 -6.25
C GLY A 47 -24.71 -2.24 -5.02
N VAL A 48 -23.73 -2.24 -4.10
CA VAL A 48 -23.83 -2.96 -2.82
C VAL A 48 -24.95 -2.38 -1.96
N TYR A 49 -25.12 -1.05 -1.92
CA TYR A 49 -26.19 -0.40 -1.16
C TYR A 49 -27.57 -0.75 -1.71
N GLN A 50 -27.76 -0.71 -3.03
CA GLN A 50 -29.02 -1.11 -3.67
C GLN A 50 -29.35 -2.58 -3.42
N LEU A 51 -28.35 -3.47 -3.42
CA LEU A 51 -28.55 -4.88 -3.08
C LEU A 51 -28.93 -5.04 -1.60
N TYR A 52 -28.27 -4.31 -0.70
CA TYR A 52 -28.64 -4.27 0.72
C TYR A 52 -30.09 -3.81 0.92
N GLU A 53 -30.53 -2.81 0.15
CA GLU A 53 -31.91 -2.32 0.19
C GLU A 53 -32.95 -3.33 -0.35
N ARG A 54 -32.54 -4.30 -1.16
CA ARG A 54 -33.46 -5.34 -1.65
C ARG A 54 -33.59 -6.51 -0.67
N LEU A 55 -32.70 -6.62 0.31
CA LEU A 55 -32.75 -7.71 1.28
C LEU A 55 -33.93 -7.52 2.25
N PRO A 56 -34.63 -8.62 2.62
CA PRO A 56 -35.67 -8.60 3.64
C PRO A 56 -35.17 -8.00 4.96
N ILE A 57 -36.03 -7.29 5.69
CA ILE A 57 -35.67 -6.65 6.98
C ILE A 57 -35.09 -7.68 7.97
N ALA A 58 -35.62 -8.91 7.98
CA ALA A 58 -35.09 -10.01 8.78
C ALA A 58 -33.62 -10.30 8.43
N GLU A 59 -33.29 -10.45 7.15
CA GLU A 59 -31.91 -10.69 6.69
C GLU A 59 -30.98 -9.50 6.91
N ARG A 60 -31.46 -8.26 6.82
CA ARG A 60 -30.66 -7.09 7.19
C ARG A 60 -30.25 -7.11 8.66
N ALA A 61 -31.16 -7.53 9.55
CA ALA A 61 -30.89 -7.73 10.97
C ALA A 61 -30.00 -8.96 11.22
N THR A 62 -30.10 -10.02 10.40
CA THR A 62 -29.21 -11.19 10.50
C THR A 62 -27.82 -10.96 9.91
N ILE A 63 -27.64 -10.06 8.94
CA ILE A 63 -26.31 -9.61 8.47
C ILE A 63 -25.56 -8.90 9.59
N GLU A 64 -26.27 -8.23 10.52
CA GLU A 64 -25.69 -7.72 11.76
C GLU A 64 -25.37 -8.83 12.79
N ALA A 65 -25.94 -10.04 12.68
CA ALA A 65 -25.88 -11.08 13.72
C ALA A 65 -25.18 -12.41 13.37
N ARG A 66 -25.02 -12.78 12.09
CA ARG A 66 -24.25 -13.90 11.47
C ARG A 66 -25.08 -14.62 10.39
N LEU A 67 -24.44 -14.77 9.24
CA LEU A 67 -24.92 -15.27 7.96
C LEU A 67 -25.28 -16.76 8.00
N GLY A 68 -26.53 -17.05 7.63
CA GLY A 68 -27.02 -18.41 7.39
C GLY A 68 -28.44 -18.39 6.82
N ALA A 69 -28.54 -18.86 5.57
CA ALA A 69 -29.73 -19.29 4.83
C ALA A 69 -30.28 -18.36 3.71
N TYR A 70 -30.16 -18.88 2.48
CA TYR A 70 -31.05 -18.78 1.31
C TYR A 70 -31.59 -17.40 0.87
N ASP A 71 -30.97 -16.81 -0.18
CA ASP A 71 -31.66 -16.39 -1.41
C ASP A 71 -30.62 -16.00 -2.48
N GLY A 72 -30.96 -16.04 -3.77
CA GLY A 72 -30.05 -15.63 -4.85
C GLY A 72 -29.50 -14.20 -4.65
N THR A 73 -30.34 -13.33 -4.09
CA THR A 73 -30.05 -11.93 -3.74
C THR A 73 -28.99 -11.77 -2.65
N LEU A 74 -28.98 -12.66 -1.64
CA LEU A 74 -27.96 -12.64 -0.58
C LEU A 74 -26.59 -13.06 -1.14
N THR A 75 -26.58 -14.08 -2.00
CA THR A 75 -25.35 -14.54 -2.67
C THR A 75 -24.78 -13.45 -3.59
N GLU A 76 -25.63 -12.71 -4.30
CA GLU A 76 -25.23 -11.56 -5.11
C GLU A 76 -24.68 -10.41 -4.26
N TYR A 77 -25.34 -10.11 -3.13
CA TYR A 77 -24.87 -9.14 -2.16
C TYR A 77 -23.49 -9.51 -1.58
N GLU A 78 -23.30 -10.76 -1.15
CA GLU A 78 -22.02 -11.25 -0.62
C GLU A 78 -20.89 -11.15 -1.66
N LYS A 79 -21.15 -11.55 -2.91
CA LYS A 79 -20.19 -11.41 -4.01
C LYS A 79 -19.85 -9.95 -4.28
N ALA A 80 -20.85 -9.06 -4.29
CA ALA A 80 -20.64 -7.63 -4.50
C ALA A 80 -19.82 -7.00 -3.37
N VAL A 81 -20.11 -7.37 -2.11
CA VAL A 81 -19.33 -6.95 -0.93
C VAL A 81 -17.89 -7.46 -1.01
N ALA A 82 -17.68 -8.73 -1.36
CA ALA A 82 -16.37 -9.32 -1.50
C ALA A 82 -15.55 -8.62 -2.62
N ALA A 83 -16.18 -8.38 -3.78
CA ALA A 83 -15.55 -7.67 -4.89
C ALA A 83 -15.18 -6.23 -4.50
N ARG A 84 -16.10 -5.50 -3.85
CA ARG A 84 -15.83 -4.15 -3.33
C ARG A 84 -14.68 -4.15 -2.32
N ASN A 85 -14.68 -5.10 -1.39
CA ASN A 85 -13.63 -5.19 -0.36
C ASN A 85 -12.26 -5.48 -0.98
N ALA A 86 -12.18 -6.41 -1.95
CA ALA A 86 -10.95 -6.68 -2.70
C ALA A 86 -10.48 -5.43 -3.48
N PHE A 87 -11.42 -4.66 -4.06
CA PHE A 87 -11.09 -3.42 -4.76
C PHE A 87 -10.60 -2.31 -3.82
N ARG A 88 -11.18 -2.22 -2.61
CA ARG A 88 -10.75 -1.32 -1.54
C ARG A 88 -9.36 -1.68 -1.01
N GLU A 89 -9.04 -2.97 -0.93
CA GLU A 89 -7.69 -3.44 -0.58
C GLU A 89 -6.67 -3.04 -1.65
N LYS A 90 -7.02 -3.16 -2.94
CA LYS A 90 -6.19 -2.66 -4.05
C LYS A 90 -5.93 -1.16 -3.91
N ARG A 91 -6.96 -0.35 -3.62
CA ARG A 91 -6.80 1.10 -3.34
C ARG A 91 -5.83 1.36 -2.20
N THR A 92 -6.02 0.66 -1.08
CA THR A 92 -5.18 0.81 0.11
C THR A 92 -3.73 0.46 -0.22
N THR A 93 -3.51 -0.60 -0.99
CA THR A 93 -2.19 -1.02 -1.45
C THR A 93 -1.57 0.00 -2.40
N ALA A 94 -2.34 0.54 -3.36
CA ALA A 94 -1.89 1.59 -4.28
C ALA A 94 -1.46 2.86 -3.53
N MET A 95 -2.18 3.23 -2.48
CA MET A 95 -1.88 4.41 -1.66
C MET A 95 -0.71 4.20 -0.67
N THR A 96 -0.50 2.96 -0.21
CA THR A 96 0.51 2.65 0.82
C THR A 96 1.85 2.21 0.21
N ARG A 97 1.87 1.53 -0.94
CA ARG A 97 3.11 1.06 -1.59
C ARG A 97 4.15 2.16 -1.82
N PRO A 98 3.82 3.31 -2.45
CA PRO A 98 4.80 4.38 -2.65
C PRO A 98 5.40 4.89 -1.34
N LYS A 99 4.57 5.01 -0.29
CA LYS A 99 5.00 5.45 1.05
C LYS A 99 5.90 4.41 1.72
N ALA A 100 5.53 3.13 1.64
CA ALA A 100 6.30 2.03 2.21
C ALA A 100 7.68 1.89 1.56
N ILE A 101 7.76 1.99 0.22
CA ILE A 101 9.03 1.97 -0.52
C ILE A 101 9.88 3.18 -0.13
N THR A 102 9.28 4.38 -0.04
CA THR A 102 9.99 5.59 0.40
C THR A 102 10.58 5.42 1.81
N ALA A 103 9.81 4.86 2.74
CA ALA A 103 10.28 4.61 4.10
C ALA A 103 11.42 3.58 4.12
N TRP A 104 11.31 2.51 3.35
CA TRP A 104 12.35 1.49 3.22
C TRP A 104 13.64 2.06 2.62
N LEU A 105 13.54 2.84 1.54
CA LEU A 105 14.68 3.53 0.92
C LEU A 105 15.39 4.46 1.90
N ARG A 106 14.64 5.21 2.73
CA ARG A 106 15.23 6.05 3.78
C ARG A 106 15.98 5.23 4.83
N GLY A 107 15.36 4.15 5.32
CA GLY A 107 15.99 3.26 6.30
C GLY A 107 17.28 2.63 5.76
N ALA A 108 17.23 2.10 4.53
CA ALA A 108 18.40 1.55 3.85
C ALA A 108 19.49 2.61 3.62
N GLY A 109 19.10 3.83 3.22
CA GLY A 109 20.01 4.95 3.03
C GLY A 109 20.75 5.35 4.30
N TYR A 110 20.02 5.56 5.41
CA TYR A 110 20.65 5.85 6.70
C TYR A 110 21.54 4.71 7.19
N GLY A 111 21.12 3.46 7.01
CA GLY A 111 21.91 2.29 7.37
C GLY A 111 23.24 2.23 6.61
N ALA A 112 23.21 2.46 5.29
CA ALA A 112 24.41 2.48 4.46
C ALA A 112 25.37 3.61 4.85
N ILE A 113 24.85 4.80 5.19
CA ILE A 113 25.68 5.93 5.66
C ILE A 113 26.36 5.57 6.98
N LEU A 114 25.61 5.05 7.95
CA LEU A 114 26.16 4.65 9.25
C LEU A 114 27.25 3.58 9.10
N LEU A 115 27.01 2.55 8.28
CA LEU A 115 28.02 1.53 7.98
C LEU A 115 29.26 2.12 7.31
N GLY A 116 29.09 3.06 6.39
CA GLY A 116 30.19 3.79 5.75
C GLY A 116 31.04 4.58 6.75
N ILE A 117 30.40 5.30 7.68
CA ILE A 117 31.08 6.05 8.75
C ILE A 117 31.86 5.11 9.66
N VAL A 118 31.21 4.07 10.19
CA VAL A 118 31.85 3.10 11.11
C VAL A 118 33.04 2.43 10.44
N SER A 119 32.87 1.98 9.19
CA SER A 119 33.95 1.36 8.41
C SER A 119 35.11 2.32 8.19
N PHE A 120 34.82 3.60 7.91
CA PHE A 120 35.84 4.62 7.72
C PHE A 120 36.71 4.82 8.97
N TYR A 121 36.10 4.88 10.15
CA TYR A 121 36.84 4.99 11.41
C TYR A 121 37.66 3.71 11.72
N PHE A 122 37.09 2.53 11.47
CA PHE A 122 37.73 1.25 11.75
C PHE A 122 38.95 0.99 10.84
N PHE A 123 38.82 1.24 9.54
CA PHE A 123 39.93 1.10 8.58
C PHE A 123 41.01 2.17 8.70
N ARG A 124 40.75 3.26 9.44
CA ARG A 124 41.75 4.29 9.74
C ARG A 124 42.62 3.93 10.94
N GLN A 125 42.13 3.10 11.86
CA GLN A 125 42.87 2.65 13.04
C GLN A 125 43.69 1.37 12.81
N THR A 126 43.56 0.72 11.65
CA THR A 126 44.22 -0.55 11.28
C THR A 126 45.15 -0.44 10.08
#